data_AF-A0A4R2RFF5-F1
#
_entry.id   AF-A0A4R2RFF5-F1
#
_cell.length_a   1.000
_cell.length_b   1.000
_cell.length_c   1.000
_cell.angle_alpha   90.00
_cell.angle_beta   90.00
_cell.angle_gamma   90.00
#
_symmetry.space_group_name_H-M   'P 1'
#
loop_
_entity.id
_entity.type
_entity.pdbx_description
1 polymer ?
#
loop_
_entity_poly.entity_id
_entity_poly.type
_entity_poly.pdbx_seq_one_letter_code
_entity_poly.pdbx_strand_id
1 'polypeptide(L)'
;MMFQQLFNEFNDEAYRLQAKVDAMIQEKKEMIERKETWQQEYSELLLNDAPHAEVTKKKRALERVSRDIADFDERIEAVKTRRLMMLRERLPELSHVRSLEIERIVEEYKALILEARKMKAEMLMFYRKINSKKREAGITYDQMKAAAEAVGADEFKPDRTTFPMYWITNAYTGVDKTIAPLEQEIDNAFGTGAVPWWVWYYSQTGEMLWNELQAHDRCKELEKKQAEEKEAAKHE
;
A
#
# COMPACT_ATOMS: atom_id res chain seq x y z
N MET A 1 10.60 -13.81 -12.69
CA MET A 1 11.54 -12.65 -12.73
C MET A 1 10.85 -11.51 -11.99
N MET A 2 11.50 -10.88 -11.02
CA MET A 2 10.85 -9.89 -10.13
C MET A 2 10.71 -8.54 -10.85
N PHE A 3 9.60 -7.81 -10.68
CA PHE A 3 9.36 -6.50 -11.33
C PHE A 3 10.57 -5.56 -11.23
N GLN A 4 11.20 -5.51 -10.05
CA GLN A 4 12.37 -4.68 -9.78
C GLN A 4 13.55 -4.96 -10.72
N GLN A 5 13.79 -6.23 -11.07
CA GLN A 5 14.89 -6.63 -11.95
C GLN A 5 14.63 -6.14 -13.38
N LEU A 6 13.44 -6.41 -13.92
CA LEU A 6 13.03 -5.96 -15.25
C LEU A 6 12.97 -4.43 -15.35
N PHE A 7 12.54 -3.75 -14.30
CA PHE A 7 12.53 -2.29 -14.24
C PHE A 7 13.95 -1.71 -14.29
N ASN A 8 14.89 -2.31 -13.58
CA ASN A 8 16.30 -1.90 -13.62
C ASN A 8 16.90 -2.13 -15.01
N GLU A 9 16.69 -3.30 -15.61
CA GLU A 9 17.14 -3.59 -16.98
C GLU A 9 16.56 -2.60 -18.01
N PHE A 10 15.28 -2.25 -17.88
CA PHE A 10 14.62 -1.26 -18.73
C PHE A 10 15.27 0.13 -18.57
N ASN A 11 15.56 0.55 -17.33
CA ASN A 11 16.21 1.82 -17.06
C ASN A 11 17.65 1.86 -17.58
N ASP A 12 18.43 0.80 -17.35
CA ASP A 12 19.82 0.70 -17.82
C ASP A 12 19.88 0.80 -19.35
N GLU A 13 18.94 0.14 -20.04
CA GLU A 13 18.81 0.26 -21.49
C GLU A 13 18.40 1.68 -21.91
N ALA A 14 17.43 2.28 -21.23
CA ALA A 14 17.00 3.65 -21.50
C ALA A 14 18.14 4.67 -21.33
N TYR A 15 18.97 4.50 -20.29
CA TYR A 15 20.17 5.30 -20.05
C TYR A 15 21.23 5.06 -21.12
N ARG A 16 21.50 3.80 -21.49
CA ARG A 16 22.47 3.48 -22.55
C ARG A 16 22.06 4.07 -23.89
N LEU A 17 20.78 4.03 -24.24
CA LEU A 17 20.25 4.62 -25.47
C LEU A 17 20.28 6.15 -25.42
N GLN A 18 20.01 6.75 -24.26
CA GLN A 18 20.10 8.20 -24.08
C GLN A 18 21.55 8.69 -24.21
N ALA A 19 22.50 8.00 -23.59
CA ALA A 19 23.93 8.33 -23.67
C ALA A 19 24.44 8.35 -25.12
N LYS A 20 23.91 7.48 -26.01
CA LYS A 20 24.24 7.51 -27.44
C LYS A 20 23.73 8.77 -28.14
N VAL A 21 22.52 9.23 -27.79
CA VAL A 21 21.97 10.49 -28.31
C VAL A 21 22.80 11.67 -27.81
N ASP A 22 23.13 11.67 -26.53
CA ASP A 22 23.91 12.75 -25.92
C ASP A 22 25.33 12.84 -26.51
N ALA A 23 25.97 11.70 -26.77
CA ALA A 23 27.26 11.63 -27.46
C ALA A 23 27.18 12.25 -28.88
N MET A 24 26.14 11.94 -29.66
CA MET A 24 25.96 12.54 -30.99
C MET A 24 25.68 14.05 -30.94
N ILE A 25 24.92 14.50 -29.92
CA ILE A 25 24.70 15.94 -29.68
C ILE A 25 26.02 16.63 -29.35
N GLN A 26 26.87 15.99 -28.54
CA GLN A 26 28.18 16.52 -28.17
C GLN A 26 29.13 16.59 -29.38
N GLU A 27 29.22 15.52 -30.18
CA GLU A 27 30.00 15.52 -31.43
C GLU A 27 29.53 16.63 -32.39
N LYS A 28 28.21 16.84 -32.51
CA LYS A 28 27.67 17.94 -33.31
C LYS A 28 28.14 19.31 -32.80
N LYS A 29 28.13 19.54 -31.47
CA LYS A 29 28.62 20.80 -30.88
C LYS A 29 30.09 21.03 -31.19
N GLU A 30 30.92 20.02 -31.04
CA GLU A 30 32.35 20.10 -31.36
C GLU A 30 32.60 20.41 -32.85
N MET A 31 31.78 19.86 -33.75
CA MET A 31 31.84 20.22 -35.17
C MET A 31 31.41 21.67 -35.45
N ILE A 32 30.42 22.18 -34.73
CA ILE A 32 29.99 23.59 -34.85
C ILE A 32 31.11 24.51 -34.38
N GLU A 33 31.70 24.27 -33.21
CA GLU A 33 32.83 25.04 -32.69
C GLU A 33 34.00 25.04 -33.67
N ARG A 34 34.36 23.85 -34.20
CA ARG A 34 35.42 23.72 -35.22
C ARG A 34 35.09 24.47 -36.50
N LYS A 35 33.82 24.47 -36.93
CA LYS A 35 33.36 25.23 -38.10
C LYS A 35 33.53 26.74 -37.86
N GLU A 36 33.19 27.24 -36.68
CA GLU A 36 33.36 28.65 -36.32
C GLU A 36 34.84 29.06 -36.36
N THR A 37 35.74 28.24 -35.80
CA THR A 37 37.19 28.48 -35.88
C THR A 37 37.66 28.52 -37.34
N TRP A 38 37.20 27.58 -38.17
CA TRP A 38 37.55 27.55 -39.59
C TRP A 38 36.96 28.69 -40.40
N GLN A 39 35.82 29.26 -39.98
CA GLN A 39 35.23 30.46 -40.58
C GLN A 39 36.06 31.70 -40.25
N GLN A 40 36.60 31.81 -39.03
CA GLN A 40 37.54 32.86 -38.64
C GLN A 40 38.83 32.77 -39.46
N GLU A 41 39.45 31.58 -39.51
CA GLU A 41 40.66 31.34 -40.32
C GLU A 41 40.42 31.63 -41.82
N TYR A 42 39.25 31.27 -42.35
CA TYR A 42 38.88 31.59 -43.74
C TYR A 42 38.75 33.09 -43.98
N SER A 43 38.18 33.84 -43.02
CA SER A 43 38.07 35.30 -43.09
C SER A 43 39.46 35.97 -43.02
N GLU A 44 40.36 35.46 -42.18
CA GLU A 44 41.75 35.93 -42.12
C GLU A 44 42.51 35.67 -43.42
N LEU A 45 42.33 34.50 -44.04
CA LEU A 45 42.93 34.19 -45.35
C LEU A 45 42.45 35.15 -46.46
N LEU A 46 41.19 35.60 -46.39
CA LEU A 46 40.63 36.60 -47.31
C LEU A 46 41.19 38.00 -47.06
N LEU A 47 41.50 38.35 -45.81
CA LEU A 47 42.04 39.66 -45.43
C LEU A 47 43.55 39.79 -45.69
N ASN A 48 44.29 38.68 -45.63
CA ASN A 48 45.76 38.65 -45.76
C ASN A 48 46.26 38.37 -47.19
N ASP A 49 45.40 38.48 -48.22
CA ASP A 49 45.72 38.20 -49.63
C ASP A 49 46.41 36.82 -49.84
N ALA A 50 45.94 35.79 -49.12
CA ALA A 50 46.48 34.45 -49.23
C ALA A 50 46.26 33.84 -50.64
N PRO A 51 47.08 32.85 -51.06
CA PRO A 51 46.94 32.22 -52.37
C PRO A 51 45.53 31.69 -52.62
N HIS A 52 44.96 31.95 -53.81
CA HIS A 52 43.58 31.62 -54.13
C HIS A 52 43.25 30.12 -54.02
N ALA A 53 44.25 29.26 -54.17
CA ALA A 53 44.14 27.82 -53.96
C ALA A 53 43.83 27.45 -52.49
N GLU A 54 44.41 28.16 -51.52
CA GLU A 54 44.21 27.90 -50.08
C GLU A 54 42.82 28.36 -49.63
N VAL A 55 42.40 29.53 -50.09
CA VAL A 55 41.04 30.07 -49.88
C VAL A 55 39.99 29.09 -50.42
N THR A 56 40.18 28.59 -51.64
CA THR A 56 39.26 27.63 -52.27
C THR A 56 39.22 26.30 -51.52
N LYS A 57 40.37 25.81 -51.05
CA LYS A 57 40.46 24.57 -50.25
C LYS A 57 39.70 24.71 -48.93
N LYS A 58 39.87 25.83 -48.22
CA LYS A 58 39.21 26.08 -46.93
C LYS A 58 37.70 26.30 -47.09
N LYS A 59 37.26 27.01 -48.14
CA LYS A 59 35.85 27.15 -48.51
C LYS A 59 35.18 25.79 -48.74
N ARG A 60 35.80 24.89 -49.52
CA ARG A 60 35.29 23.54 -49.74
C ARG A 60 35.22 22.71 -48.46
N ALA A 61 36.19 22.87 -47.55
CA ALA A 61 36.16 22.20 -46.25
C ALA A 61 35.00 22.71 -45.38
N LEU A 62 34.76 24.02 -45.35
CA LEU A 62 33.63 24.64 -44.64
C LEU A 62 32.27 24.20 -45.20
N GLU A 63 32.13 24.11 -46.52
CA GLU A 63 30.91 23.61 -47.16
C GLU A 63 30.65 22.14 -46.84
N ARG A 64 31.69 21.29 -46.76
CA ARG A 64 31.56 19.89 -46.35
C ARG A 64 31.11 19.77 -44.89
N VAL A 65 31.80 20.43 -43.97
CA VAL A 65 31.43 20.41 -42.54
C VAL A 65 30.03 20.97 -42.32
N SER A 66 29.61 21.98 -43.09
CA SER A 66 28.24 22.50 -43.00
C SER A 66 27.18 21.48 -43.42
N ARG A 67 27.47 20.64 -44.42
CA ARG A 67 26.57 19.53 -44.80
C ARG A 67 26.59 18.44 -43.74
N ASP A 68 27.77 18.06 -43.26
CA ASP A 68 27.89 17.03 -42.22
C ASP A 68 27.09 17.41 -40.96
N ILE A 69 27.15 18.69 -40.53
CA ILE A 69 26.35 19.21 -39.40
C ILE A 69 24.85 19.10 -39.65
N ALA A 70 24.38 19.34 -40.88
CA ALA A 70 22.97 19.20 -41.22
C ALA A 70 22.53 17.72 -41.20
N ASP A 71 23.37 16.83 -41.72
CA ASP A 71 23.14 15.37 -41.66
C ASP A 71 23.12 14.86 -40.21
N PHE A 72 23.86 15.49 -39.28
CA PHE A 72 23.81 15.14 -37.86
C PHE A 72 22.42 15.34 -37.25
N ASP A 73 21.68 16.38 -37.65
CA ASP A 73 20.33 16.60 -37.12
C ASP A 73 19.38 15.48 -37.52
N GLU A 74 19.40 15.07 -38.78
CA GLU A 74 18.60 13.94 -39.27
C GLU A 74 18.99 12.63 -38.57
N ARG A 75 20.30 12.39 -38.37
CA ARG A 75 20.79 11.20 -37.68
C ARG A 75 20.41 11.20 -36.20
N ILE A 76 20.49 12.33 -35.51
CA ILE A 76 20.09 12.47 -34.11
C ILE A 76 18.59 12.17 -33.97
N GLU A 77 17.74 12.74 -34.84
CA GLU A 77 16.30 12.47 -34.80
C GLU A 77 15.98 11.01 -35.10
N ALA A 78 16.62 10.41 -36.11
CA ALA A 78 16.46 8.98 -36.40
C ALA A 78 16.82 8.09 -35.20
N VAL A 79 17.91 8.40 -34.48
CA VAL A 79 18.32 7.66 -33.28
C VAL A 79 17.35 7.89 -32.12
N LYS A 80 16.84 9.12 -31.92
CA LYS A 80 15.79 9.41 -30.93
C LYS A 80 14.52 8.63 -31.20
N THR A 81 14.05 8.62 -32.45
CA THR A 81 12.85 7.86 -32.86
C THR A 81 13.06 6.37 -32.61
N ARG A 82 14.21 5.82 -33.00
CA ARG A 82 14.54 4.40 -32.78
C ARG A 82 14.60 4.05 -31.28
N ARG A 83 15.20 4.92 -30.46
CA ARG A 83 15.21 4.77 -28.98
C ARG A 83 13.79 4.68 -28.45
N LEU A 84 12.91 5.61 -28.85
CA LEU A 84 11.52 5.62 -28.39
C LEU A 84 10.76 4.37 -28.82
N MET A 85 10.98 3.87 -30.05
CA MET A 85 10.37 2.62 -30.51
C MET A 85 10.81 1.43 -29.65
N MET A 86 12.12 1.24 -29.45
CA MET A 86 12.65 0.12 -28.66
C MET A 86 12.10 0.13 -27.23
N LEU A 87 12.06 1.30 -26.58
CA LEU A 87 11.50 1.42 -25.23
C LEU A 87 9.99 1.16 -25.21
N ARG A 88 9.26 1.60 -26.24
CA ARG A 88 7.81 1.34 -26.37
C ARG A 88 7.50 -0.14 -26.56
N GLU A 89 8.34 -0.87 -27.29
CA GLU A 89 8.18 -2.32 -27.49
C GLU A 89 8.36 -3.12 -26.19
N ARG A 90 9.19 -2.63 -25.25
CA ARG A 90 9.42 -3.27 -23.94
C ARG A 90 8.38 -2.90 -22.87
N LEU A 91 7.70 -1.76 -23.00
CA LEU A 91 6.71 -1.30 -22.02
C LEU A 91 5.58 -2.32 -21.73
N PRO A 92 5.01 -3.05 -22.71
CA PRO A 92 3.98 -4.06 -22.46
C PRO A 92 4.44 -5.17 -21.51
N GLU A 93 5.67 -5.68 -21.68
CA GLU A 93 6.25 -6.71 -20.81
C GLU A 93 6.39 -6.19 -19.37
N LEU A 94 6.96 -5.00 -19.21
CA LEU A 94 7.11 -4.36 -17.89
C LEU A 94 5.74 -4.12 -17.23
N SER A 95 4.73 -3.71 -18.01
CA SER A 95 3.36 -3.51 -17.52
C SER A 95 2.72 -4.82 -17.09
N HIS A 96 2.94 -5.91 -17.80
CA HIS A 96 2.41 -7.22 -17.44
C HIS A 96 2.99 -7.71 -16.11
N VAL A 97 4.32 -7.64 -15.96
CA VAL A 97 4.99 -8.04 -14.72
C VAL A 97 4.62 -7.13 -13.55
N ARG A 98 4.40 -5.83 -13.79
CA ARG A 98 3.85 -4.91 -12.77
C ARG A 98 2.49 -5.38 -12.26
N SER A 99 1.58 -5.77 -13.17
CA SER A 99 0.24 -6.24 -12.78
C SER A 99 0.31 -7.49 -11.92
N LEU A 100 1.13 -8.47 -12.29
CA LEU A 100 1.33 -9.69 -11.51
C LEU A 100 1.88 -9.41 -10.11
N GLU A 101 2.84 -8.48 -10.00
CA GLU A 101 3.41 -8.09 -8.71
C GLU A 101 2.40 -7.35 -7.83
N ILE A 102 1.58 -6.47 -8.42
CA ILE A 102 0.49 -5.80 -7.72
C ILE A 102 -0.54 -6.84 -7.23
N GLU A 103 -0.92 -7.80 -8.07
CA GLU A 103 -1.84 -8.88 -7.67
C GLU A 103 -1.29 -9.66 -6.47
N ARG A 104 0.00 -10.03 -6.49
CA ARG A 104 0.68 -10.67 -5.36
C ARG A 104 0.59 -9.84 -4.08
N ILE A 105 0.94 -8.55 -4.16
CA ILE A 105 0.90 -7.62 -3.02
C ILE A 105 -0.53 -7.45 -2.51
N VAL A 106 -1.51 -7.39 -3.39
CA VAL A 106 -2.94 -7.27 -3.02
C VAL A 106 -3.40 -8.52 -2.27
N GLU A 107 -3.00 -9.72 -2.68
CA GLU A 107 -3.34 -10.94 -1.95
C GLU A 107 -2.66 -10.99 -0.57
N GLU A 108 -1.40 -10.57 -0.46
CA GLU A 108 -0.71 -10.45 0.83
C GLU A 108 -1.38 -9.42 1.75
N TYR A 109 -1.76 -8.27 1.20
CA TYR A 109 -2.50 -7.24 1.92
C TYR A 109 -3.85 -7.78 2.43
N LYS A 110 -4.61 -8.50 1.61
CA LYS A 110 -5.89 -9.11 2.02
C LYS A 110 -5.69 -10.09 3.18
N ALA A 111 -4.64 -10.92 3.13
CA ALA A 111 -4.32 -11.85 4.19
C ALA A 111 -3.99 -11.13 5.52
N LEU A 112 -3.20 -10.05 5.46
CA LEU A 112 -2.84 -9.24 6.63
C LEU A 112 -4.05 -8.52 7.24
N ILE A 113 -4.95 -7.97 6.41
CA ILE A 113 -6.18 -7.34 6.91
C ILE A 113 -7.09 -8.37 7.57
N LEU A 114 -7.19 -9.58 7.01
CA LEU A 114 -7.96 -10.66 7.62
C LEU A 114 -7.38 -11.04 9.00
N GLU A 115 -6.05 -11.14 9.11
CA GLU A 115 -5.37 -11.40 10.38
C GLU A 115 -5.62 -10.28 11.41
N ALA A 116 -5.50 -9.02 11.00
CA ALA A 116 -5.80 -7.88 11.87
C ALA A 116 -7.26 -7.90 12.38
N ARG A 117 -8.21 -8.31 11.52
CA ARG A 117 -9.62 -8.45 11.90
C ARG A 117 -9.84 -9.59 12.90
N LYS A 118 -9.12 -10.70 12.78
CA LYS A 118 -9.12 -11.78 13.79
C LYS A 118 -8.62 -11.28 15.14
N MET A 119 -7.52 -10.54 15.16
CA MET A 119 -6.98 -9.94 16.39
C MET A 119 -7.98 -8.97 17.04
N LYS A 120 -8.69 -8.14 16.23
CA LYS A 120 -9.79 -7.29 16.72
C LYS A 120 -10.88 -8.12 17.41
N ALA A 121 -11.32 -9.20 16.79
CA ALA A 121 -12.35 -10.07 17.35
C ALA A 121 -11.89 -10.71 18.67
N GLU A 122 -10.66 -11.22 18.72
CA GLU A 122 -10.06 -11.81 19.91
C GLU A 122 -9.95 -10.80 21.06
N MET A 123 -9.54 -9.57 20.76
CA MET A 123 -9.46 -8.48 21.73
C MET A 123 -10.84 -8.12 22.31
N LEU A 124 -11.86 -7.97 21.46
CA LEU A 124 -13.24 -7.71 21.91
C LEU A 124 -13.81 -8.87 22.74
N MET A 125 -13.50 -10.11 22.37
CA MET A 125 -13.86 -11.28 23.16
C MET A 125 -13.13 -11.31 24.51
N PHE A 126 -11.89 -10.83 24.57
CA PHE A 126 -11.16 -10.69 25.82
C PHE A 126 -11.81 -9.64 26.74
N TYR A 127 -12.25 -8.52 26.19
CA TYR A 127 -13.00 -7.48 26.92
C TYR A 127 -14.30 -8.03 27.50
N ARG A 128 -15.03 -8.83 26.72
CA ARG A 128 -16.21 -9.56 27.21
C ARG A 128 -15.88 -10.52 28.35
N LYS A 129 -14.75 -11.24 28.29
CA LYS A 129 -14.30 -12.11 29.41
C LYS A 129 -14.02 -11.31 30.68
N ILE A 130 -13.42 -10.13 30.57
CA ILE A 130 -13.22 -9.22 31.70
C ILE A 130 -14.56 -8.78 32.28
N ASN A 131 -15.53 -8.40 31.44
CA ASN A 131 -16.89 -8.07 31.90
C ASN A 131 -17.53 -9.24 32.66
N SER A 132 -17.38 -10.48 32.20
CA SER A 132 -17.90 -11.66 32.90
C SER A 132 -17.38 -11.76 34.33
N LYS A 133 -16.07 -11.54 34.55
CA LYS A 133 -15.49 -11.56 35.90
C LYS A 133 -15.95 -10.40 36.77
N LYS A 134 -16.12 -9.21 36.18
CA LYS A 134 -16.74 -8.07 36.86
C LYS A 134 -18.17 -8.38 37.30
N ARG A 135 -18.97 -9.03 36.45
CA ARG A 135 -20.34 -9.46 36.77
C ARG A 135 -20.38 -10.53 37.86
N GLU A 136 -19.51 -11.53 37.80
CA GLU A 136 -19.41 -12.58 38.83
C GLU A 136 -19.18 -11.97 40.22
N ALA A 137 -18.23 -11.04 40.35
CA ALA A 137 -18.00 -10.36 41.63
C ALA A 137 -19.18 -9.49 42.07
N GLY A 138 -19.86 -8.81 41.13
CA GLY A 138 -21.08 -8.06 41.41
C GLY A 138 -22.19 -8.95 41.97
N ILE A 139 -22.39 -10.14 41.38
CA ILE A 139 -23.35 -11.13 41.87
C ILE A 139 -23.01 -11.58 43.30
N THR A 140 -21.73 -11.87 43.58
CA THR A 140 -21.30 -12.25 44.94
C THR A 140 -21.55 -11.13 45.96
N TYR A 141 -21.27 -9.87 45.58
CA TYR A 141 -21.57 -8.72 46.41
C TYR A 141 -23.07 -8.59 46.70
N ASP A 142 -23.91 -8.71 45.67
CA ASP A 142 -25.37 -8.62 45.80
C ASP A 142 -25.94 -9.76 46.66
N GLN A 143 -25.39 -10.98 46.52
CA GLN A 143 -25.75 -12.11 47.37
C GLN A 143 -25.41 -11.87 48.84
N MET A 144 -24.23 -11.32 49.14
CA MET A 144 -23.83 -10.99 50.50
C MET A 144 -24.71 -9.86 51.08
N LYS A 145 -25.02 -8.85 50.27
CA LYS A 145 -25.92 -7.77 50.66
C LYS A 145 -27.31 -8.30 51.01
N ALA A 146 -27.88 -9.15 50.17
CA ALA A 146 -29.17 -9.79 50.42
C ALA A 146 -29.17 -10.65 51.69
N ALA A 147 -28.06 -11.37 51.96
CA ALA A 147 -27.92 -12.15 53.19
C ALA A 147 -27.85 -11.26 54.44
N ALA A 148 -27.15 -10.12 54.38
CA ALA A 148 -27.07 -9.16 55.47
C ALA A 148 -28.44 -8.50 55.77
N GLU A 149 -29.17 -8.13 54.72
CA GLU A 149 -30.55 -7.61 54.82
C GLU A 149 -31.50 -8.65 55.45
N ALA A 150 -31.37 -9.93 55.09
CA ALA A 150 -32.22 -11.00 55.61
C ALA A 150 -32.06 -11.25 57.12
N VAL A 151 -30.90 -10.92 57.70
CA VAL A 151 -30.62 -11.07 59.14
C VAL A 151 -30.76 -9.75 59.92
N GLY A 152 -31.21 -8.67 59.29
CA GLY A 152 -31.38 -7.35 59.93
C GLY A 152 -30.07 -6.67 60.28
N ALA A 153 -28.97 -7.02 59.60
CA ALA A 153 -27.65 -6.40 59.80
C ALA A 153 -27.49 -5.16 58.90
N ASP A 154 -28.38 -4.18 59.03
CA ASP A 154 -28.44 -2.99 58.14
C ASP A 154 -27.17 -2.11 58.21
N GLU A 155 -26.40 -2.22 59.29
CA GLU A 155 -25.11 -1.54 59.46
C GLU A 155 -23.97 -2.25 58.70
N PHE A 156 -24.15 -3.51 58.30
CA PHE A 156 -23.16 -4.26 57.56
C PHE A 156 -23.08 -3.77 56.12
N LYS A 157 -21.99 -3.08 55.81
CA LYS A 157 -21.65 -2.66 54.45
C LYS A 157 -20.59 -3.62 53.92
N PRO A 158 -20.94 -4.58 53.05
CA PRO A 158 -19.92 -5.39 52.40
C PRO A 158 -18.94 -4.47 51.67
N ASP A 159 -17.64 -4.75 51.80
CA ASP A 159 -16.62 -4.01 51.08
C ASP A 159 -16.89 -4.13 49.57
N ARG A 160 -16.96 -2.99 48.88
CA ARG A 160 -17.04 -3.00 47.42
C ARG A 160 -15.69 -3.44 46.88
N THR A 161 -15.67 -4.55 46.15
CA THR A 161 -14.48 -4.95 45.40
C THR A 161 -14.14 -3.84 44.39
N THR A 162 -13.00 -3.19 44.60
CA THR A 162 -12.44 -2.22 43.65
C THR A 162 -11.61 -2.97 42.62
N PHE A 163 -12.11 -3.00 41.38
CA PHE A 163 -11.31 -3.45 40.25
C PHE A 163 -10.34 -2.34 39.85
N PRO A 164 -9.07 -2.65 39.50
CA PRO A 164 -8.19 -1.68 38.88
C PRO A 164 -8.85 -1.13 37.62
N MET A 165 -9.06 0.19 37.57
CA MET A 165 -9.62 0.85 36.40
C MET A 165 -8.50 1.17 35.42
N TYR A 166 -8.51 0.52 34.27
CA TYR A 166 -7.67 0.89 33.14
C TYR A 166 -8.44 1.84 32.24
N TRP A 167 -7.83 2.98 31.90
CA TRP A 167 -8.37 3.85 30.87
C TRP A 167 -8.13 3.20 29.51
N ILE A 168 -9.21 2.75 28.89
CA ILE A 168 -9.20 2.17 27.55
C ILE A 168 -9.96 3.15 26.67
N THR A 169 -9.27 4.19 26.23
CA THR A 169 -9.82 5.19 25.32
C THR A 169 -9.40 4.86 23.91
N ASN A 170 -10.33 4.92 22.96
CA ASN A 170 -10.00 4.91 21.55
C ASN A 170 -10.67 6.08 20.84
N ALA A 171 -9.98 6.74 19.91
CA ALA A 171 -10.52 7.87 19.16
C ALA A 171 -11.22 7.44 17.86
N TYR A 172 -11.17 6.14 17.49
CA TYR A 172 -11.85 5.64 16.30
C TYR A 172 -13.37 5.55 16.53
N THR A 173 -14.10 6.34 15.75
CA THR A 173 -15.57 6.40 15.71
C THR A 173 -16.06 6.06 14.29
N GLY A 174 -17.29 5.54 14.16
CA GLY A 174 -17.89 5.21 12.86
C GLY A 174 -18.48 3.80 12.79
N VAL A 175 -18.63 3.26 11.58
CA VAL A 175 -19.20 1.93 11.31
C VAL A 175 -18.11 1.02 10.75
N ASP A 176 -17.85 -0.12 11.40
CA ASP A 176 -17.03 -1.30 11.06
C ASP A 176 -16.07 -1.23 9.83
N LYS A 177 -15.32 -0.14 9.71
CA LYS A 177 -14.34 0.11 8.64
C LYS A 177 -12.90 0.10 9.14
N THR A 178 -12.71 -0.03 10.45
CA THR A 178 -11.40 -0.03 11.10
C THR A 178 -11.04 -1.42 11.61
N ILE A 179 -9.78 -1.81 11.41
CA ILE A 179 -9.18 -2.99 12.05
C ILE A 179 -8.96 -2.79 13.55
N ALA A 180 -8.97 -1.54 14.04
CA ALA A 180 -8.97 -1.23 15.46
C ALA A 180 -10.40 -1.30 16.04
N PRO A 181 -10.57 -1.77 17.30
CA PRO A 181 -11.84 -1.68 18.03
C PRO A 181 -12.33 -0.24 18.16
N LEU A 182 -13.57 0.04 17.79
CA LEU A 182 -14.18 1.35 17.98
C LEU A 182 -14.46 1.61 19.45
N GLU A 183 -14.47 2.88 19.87
CA GLU A 183 -14.76 3.26 21.26
C GLU A 183 -16.05 2.59 21.80
N GLN A 184 -17.12 2.65 21.00
CA GLN A 184 -18.40 2.03 21.37
C GLN A 184 -18.32 0.49 21.45
N GLU A 185 -17.51 -0.18 20.62
CA GLU A 185 -17.32 -1.63 20.70
C GLU A 185 -16.59 -2.01 21.99
N ILE A 186 -15.62 -1.19 22.41
CA ILE A 186 -14.89 -1.33 23.67
C ILE A 186 -15.85 -1.15 24.85
N ASP A 187 -16.61 -0.05 24.86
CA ASP A 187 -17.57 0.27 25.93
C ASP A 187 -18.65 -0.79 26.07
N ASN A 188 -19.17 -1.30 24.95
CA ASN A 188 -20.14 -2.39 24.96
C ASN A 188 -19.52 -3.68 25.49
N ALA A 189 -18.34 -4.07 25.01
CA ALA A 189 -17.70 -5.31 25.44
C ALA A 189 -17.29 -5.27 26.92
N PHE A 190 -16.76 -4.15 27.41
CA PHE A 190 -16.37 -3.98 28.82
C PHE A 190 -17.53 -3.67 29.76
N GLY A 191 -18.47 -2.84 29.33
CA GLY A 191 -19.56 -2.33 30.15
C GLY A 191 -20.69 -3.33 30.25
N THR A 192 -21.16 -3.82 29.09
CA THR A 192 -22.34 -4.69 29.01
C THR A 192 -22.00 -6.13 28.62
N GLY A 193 -20.76 -6.43 28.21
CA GLY A 193 -20.40 -7.75 27.70
C GLY A 193 -20.93 -8.03 26.30
N ALA A 194 -21.49 -7.02 25.63
CA ALA A 194 -22.00 -7.12 24.27
C ALA A 194 -20.87 -6.92 23.27
N VAL A 195 -20.83 -7.75 22.22
CA VAL A 195 -19.88 -7.66 21.12
C VAL A 195 -20.65 -7.65 19.80
N PRO A 196 -20.09 -7.10 18.71
CA PRO A 196 -20.70 -7.20 17.39
C PRO A 196 -21.02 -8.66 16.99
N TRP A 197 -22.05 -8.85 16.19
CA TRP A 197 -22.49 -10.17 15.74
C TRP A 197 -21.42 -10.90 14.95
N TRP A 198 -20.66 -10.19 14.11
CA TRP A 198 -19.55 -10.82 13.37
C TRP A 198 -18.45 -11.34 14.31
N VAL A 199 -18.19 -10.66 15.44
CA VAL A 199 -17.23 -11.10 16.46
C VAL A 199 -17.78 -12.32 17.20
N TRP A 200 -19.07 -12.28 17.57
CA TRP A 200 -19.71 -13.41 18.22
C TRP A 200 -19.71 -14.65 17.31
N TYR A 201 -20.11 -14.49 16.06
CA TYR A 201 -20.11 -15.56 15.06
C TYR A 201 -18.72 -16.19 14.93
N TYR A 202 -17.69 -15.37 14.75
CA TYR A 202 -16.31 -15.85 14.69
C TYR A 202 -15.89 -16.62 15.93
N SER A 203 -16.27 -16.16 17.12
CA SER A 203 -15.93 -16.86 18.36
C SER A 203 -16.53 -18.27 18.43
N GLN A 204 -17.62 -18.53 17.70
CA GLN A 204 -18.29 -19.82 17.65
C GLN A 204 -17.78 -20.71 16.51
N THR A 205 -17.47 -20.13 15.34
CA THR A 205 -17.21 -20.90 14.10
C THR A 205 -15.78 -20.79 13.58
N GLY A 206 -15.02 -19.77 14.00
CA GLY A 206 -13.74 -19.40 13.40
C GLY A 206 -13.84 -18.73 12.03
N GLU A 207 -15.06 -18.54 11.50
CA GLU A 207 -15.30 -17.91 10.19
C GLU A 207 -15.43 -16.39 10.31
N MET A 208 -14.75 -15.67 9.42
CA MET A 208 -14.76 -14.20 9.36
C MET A 208 -15.82 -13.69 8.40
N LEU A 209 -16.81 -12.97 8.94
CA LEU A 209 -17.81 -12.25 8.15
C LEU A 209 -17.51 -10.76 8.13
N TRP A 210 -17.68 -10.16 6.95
CA TRP A 210 -17.42 -8.75 6.68
C TRP A 210 -18.66 -7.87 6.89
N ASN A 211 -19.83 -8.47 6.99
CA ASN A 211 -21.12 -7.79 7.06
C ASN A 211 -21.83 -8.17 8.36
N GLU A 212 -22.14 -7.17 9.17
CA GLU A 212 -22.81 -7.34 10.47
C GLU A 212 -24.23 -7.90 10.35
N LEU A 213 -24.99 -7.50 9.31
CA LEU A 213 -26.33 -8.04 9.06
C LEU A 213 -26.26 -9.52 8.69
N GLN A 214 -25.32 -9.87 7.80
CA GLN A 214 -25.10 -11.26 7.42
C GLN A 214 -24.67 -12.10 8.63
N ALA A 215 -23.79 -11.55 9.48
CA ALA A 215 -23.37 -12.22 10.70
C ALA A 215 -24.55 -12.47 11.64
N HIS A 216 -25.38 -11.46 11.89
CA HIS A 216 -26.57 -11.59 12.72
C HIS A 216 -27.52 -12.71 12.23
N ASP A 217 -27.79 -12.78 10.92
CA ASP A 217 -28.66 -13.83 10.37
C ASP A 217 -28.04 -15.22 10.53
N ARG A 218 -26.73 -15.34 10.28
CA ARG A 218 -25.97 -16.59 10.51
C ARG A 218 -25.92 -16.99 11.98
N CYS A 219 -25.87 -16.03 12.90
CA CYS A 219 -25.93 -16.30 14.34
C CYS A 219 -27.26 -16.91 14.73
N LYS A 220 -28.38 -16.37 14.23
CA LYS A 220 -29.71 -16.92 14.47
C LYS A 220 -29.86 -18.34 13.93
N GLU A 221 -29.31 -18.61 12.75
CA GLU A 221 -29.28 -19.97 12.19
C GLU A 221 -28.50 -20.94 13.09
N LEU A 222 -27.35 -20.53 13.62
CA LEU A 222 -26.56 -21.33 14.56
C LEU A 222 -27.31 -21.60 15.87
N GLU A 223 -27.92 -20.57 16.45
CA GLU A 223 -28.68 -20.71 17.71
C GLU A 223 -29.85 -21.69 17.54
N LYS A 224 -30.55 -21.62 16.40
CA LYS A 224 -31.65 -22.54 16.09
C LYS A 224 -31.15 -23.99 15.98
N LYS A 225 -30.06 -24.23 15.25
CA LYS A 225 -29.46 -25.58 15.12
C LYS A 225 -29.00 -26.14 16.48
N GLN A 226 -28.34 -25.31 17.28
CA GLN A 226 -27.90 -25.72 18.61
C GLN A 226 -29.08 -26.03 19.55
N ALA A 227 -30.21 -25.33 19.41
CA ALA A 227 -31.41 -25.62 20.16
C ALA A 227 -32.04 -26.97 19.75
N GLU A 228 -32.15 -27.22 18.44
CA GLU A 228 -32.64 -28.49 17.89
C GLU A 228 -31.76 -29.68 18.29
N GLU A 229 -30.43 -29.52 18.27
CA GLU A 229 -29.48 -30.54 18.72
C GLU A 229 -29.59 -30.82 20.22
N LYS A 230 -29.79 -29.79 21.05
CA LYS A 230 -29.99 -29.95 22.50
C LYS A 230 -31.32 -30.61 22.84
N GLU A 231 -32.36 -30.39 22.04
CA GLU A 231 -33.64 -31.09 22.20
C GLU A 231 -33.54 -32.55 21.77
N ALA A 232 -32.90 -32.84 20.64
CA ALA A 232 -32.63 -34.21 20.21
C ALA A 232 -31.82 -35.00 21.26
N ALA A 233 -30.76 -34.41 21.81
CA ALA A 233 -29.93 -35.02 22.85
C ALA A 233 -30.61 -35.20 24.22
N LYS A 234 -31.78 -34.58 24.45
CA LYS A 234 -32.61 -34.81 25.65
C LYS A 234 -33.60 -35.96 25.48
N HIS A 235 -33.81 -36.40 24.24
CA HIS A 235 -34.76 -37.45 23.87
C HIS A 235 -34.06 -38.79 23.51
N GLU A 236 -32.73 -38.82 23.52
CA GLU A 236 -31.89 -40.03 23.55
C GLU A 236 -31.54 -40.43 24.99
#